data_AF-A0A2R6HXP3-F1
#
_entry.id   AF-A0A2R6HXP3-F1
#
_cell.length_a   1.000
_cell.length_b   1.000
_cell.length_c   1.000
_cell.angle_alpha   90.00
_cell.angle_beta   90.00
_cell.angle_gamma   90.00
#
_symmetry.space_group_name_H-M   'P 1'
#
loop_
_entity.id
_entity.type
_entity.pdbx_description
1 polymer ?
#
loop_
_entity_poly.entity_id
_entity_poly.type
_entity_poly.pdbx_seq_one_letter_code
_entity_poly.pdbx_strand_id
1 'polypeptide(L)'
;MSVELPFAPVDTIIRRNAGGLRVSADAAEALARRIQNRGAALAVEAAQQATADGRKTLMAGDFEGDGRTEALELPIAPVDRIARLDIDDRYRVSMDARRRRRGRRGVLRTRTALRMRFAYRDVCLDHDTGSRHPERPDRLRAIRRALSRQHGVEYEQPDAAAPETVAAVHDSEYVDAVREFCADGGGSWDADTVAVEATWDAALASAGMAAWAAERALADPGADSDTPFSLGRPPGHHAEYDDAMGFCFFNNAAVAAQAALEAGADRVAVLDWDVHHGNGTQDVFYDRGDVFYGSVHEQGLFPGTGGIGETGADGTAGEGATMNVPYPSGCGDAEYAYAFETAFGPAFERVDPDLLLVSAGFDAHERDPISRMRVSTEGFGLLTQRCRDLAGELDAGLGFVLEGGYGLECLAESVAMVQEVFMGRQPVEPDADPNEDAVEVVEEALEAAE
;
A
#
# COMPACT_ATOMS: atom_id res chain seq x y z
N MET A 1 8.62 25.61 -18.82
CA MET A 1 7.26 25.42 -18.30
C MET A 1 6.35 25.13 -19.46
N SER A 2 6.16 23.85 -19.75
CA SER A 2 5.12 23.05 -19.09
C SER A 2 4.87 23.49 -17.64
N VAL A 3 3.74 24.17 -17.49
CA VAL A 3 3.04 24.46 -16.23
C VAL A 3 2.17 23.24 -16.03
N GLU A 4 2.20 22.61 -14.85
CA GLU A 4 1.04 21.87 -14.37
C GLU A 4 -0.15 22.83 -14.33
N LEU A 5 -1.24 22.50 -14.99
CA LEU A 5 -2.52 23.07 -14.60
C LEU A 5 -3.26 22.05 -13.73
N PRO A 6 -3.20 22.23 -12.40
CA PRO A 6 -4.42 22.10 -11.61
C PRO A 6 -5.48 23.06 -12.19
N PHE A 7 -6.66 23.18 -11.59
CA PHE A 7 -7.49 24.36 -11.86
C PHE A 7 -6.67 25.65 -11.63
N ALA A 8 -6.09 26.20 -12.69
CA ALA A 8 -5.38 27.47 -12.70
C ALA A 8 -5.79 28.25 -13.96
N PRO A 9 -5.91 29.58 -13.87
CA PRO A 9 -6.47 30.40 -14.94
C PRO A 9 -5.64 30.27 -16.22
N VAL A 10 -6.34 30.21 -17.36
CA VAL A 10 -5.84 30.07 -18.75
C VAL A 10 -4.71 31.05 -19.13
N ASP A 11 -4.48 32.11 -18.34
CA ASP A 11 -3.45 33.13 -18.56
C ASP A 11 -2.00 32.63 -18.49
N THR A 12 -1.71 31.51 -17.82
CA THR A 12 -0.31 31.11 -17.50
C THR A 12 0.39 30.34 -18.64
N ILE A 13 -0.34 29.58 -19.46
CA ILE A 13 0.24 28.76 -20.54
C ILE A 13 0.65 29.61 -21.76
N ILE A 14 -0.05 30.71 -22.04
CA ILE A 14 0.18 31.54 -23.24
C ILE A 14 1.52 32.30 -23.16
N ARG A 15 2.05 32.55 -21.95
CA ARG A 15 3.25 33.39 -21.77
C ARG A 15 4.59 32.68 -21.96
N ARG A 16 4.69 31.34 -21.82
CA ARG A 16 6.03 30.68 -21.80
C ARG A 16 6.58 30.20 -23.14
N ASN A 17 5.81 30.21 -24.25
CA ASN A 17 6.28 29.70 -25.56
C ASN A 17 5.96 30.58 -26.80
N ALA A 18 5.42 31.79 -26.65
CA ALA A 18 5.17 32.68 -27.78
C ALA A 18 6.39 33.55 -28.11
N GLY A 19 7.33 33.00 -28.86
CA GLY A 19 8.26 33.80 -29.66
C GLY A 19 7.48 34.60 -30.71
N GLY A 20 7.07 35.82 -30.36
CA GLY A 20 6.71 36.88 -31.31
C GLY A 20 5.25 36.94 -31.83
N LEU A 21 4.33 36.10 -31.37
CA LEU A 21 2.90 36.19 -31.75
C LEU A 21 2.04 36.65 -30.57
N ARG A 22 1.59 37.90 -30.62
CA ARG A 22 0.54 38.43 -29.72
C ARG A 22 -0.82 37.99 -30.27
N VAL A 23 -1.34 36.89 -29.75
CA VAL A 23 -2.72 36.47 -29.95
C VAL A 23 -3.50 36.78 -28.67
N SER A 24 -4.72 37.32 -28.76
CA SER A 24 -5.53 37.60 -27.56
C SER A 24 -5.85 36.31 -26.81
N ALA A 25 -6.03 36.39 -25.49
CA ALA A 25 -6.41 35.25 -24.65
C ALA A 25 -7.63 34.50 -25.23
N ASP A 26 -8.64 35.26 -25.67
CA ASP A 26 -9.84 34.72 -26.32
C ASP A 26 -9.54 33.91 -27.60
N ALA A 27 -8.53 34.34 -28.38
CA ALA A 27 -8.16 33.68 -29.63
C ALA A 27 -7.32 32.41 -29.39
N ALA A 28 -6.49 32.40 -28.35
CA ALA A 28 -5.75 31.22 -27.91
C ALA A 28 -6.69 30.16 -27.30
N GLU A 29 -7.66 30.60 -26.50
CA GLU A 29 -8.68 29.73 -25.91
C GLU A 29 -9.64 29.16 -26.97
N ALA A 30 -10.03 29.97 -27.96
CA ALA A 30 -10.81 29.52 -29.10
C ALA A 30 -10.06 28.49 -29.97
N LEU A 31 -8.74 28.63 -30.10
CA LEU A 31 -7.90 27.70 -30.84
C LEU A 31 -7.74 26.36 -30.09
N ALA A 32 -7.50 26.40 -28.78
CA ALA A 32 -7.41 25.21 -27.93
C ALA A 32 -8.71 24.39 -27.95
N ARG A 33 -9.86 25.07 -27.82
CA ARG A 33 -11.19 24.44 -27.92
C ARG A 33 -11.43 23.83 -29.30
N ARG A 34 -10.99 24.48 -30.38
CA ARG A 34 -11.12 23.93 -31.75
C ARG A 34 -10.32 22.65 -31.94
N ILE A 35 -9.12 22.56 -31.36
CA ILE A 35 -8.26 21.37 -31.44
C ILE A 35 -8.88 20.19 -30.66
N GLN A 36 -9.36 20.43 -29.43
CA GLN A 36 -10.06 19.40 -28.64
C GLN A 36 -11.32 18.88 -29.32
N ASN A 37 -12.14 19.78 -29.88
CA ASN A 37 -13.38 19.41 -30.57
C ASN A 37 -13.12 18.64 -31.88
N ARG A 38 -12.03 18.96 -32.58
CA ARG A 38 -11.57 18.23 -33.77
C ARG A 38 -11.07 16.81 -33.40
N GLY A 39 -10.33 16.72 -32.30
CA GLY A 39 -9.92 15.50 -31.58
C GLY A 39 -11.05 14.49 -31.41
N ALA A 40 -12.11 14.96 -30.76
CA ALA A 40 -13.27 14.14 -30.42
C ALA A 40 -14.09 13.71 -31.65
N ALA A 41 -14.24 14.58 -32.65
CA ALA A 41 -15.01 14.27 -33.86
C ALA A 41 -14.41 13.09 -34.65
N LEU A 42 -13.09 13.05 -34.79
CA LEU A 42 -12.40 11.95 -35.49
C LEU A 42 -12.36 10.65 -34.71
N ALA A 43 -12.29 10.72 -33.37
CA ALA A 43 -12.41 9.54 -32.52
C ALA A 43 -13.80 8.87 -32.64
N VAL A 44 -14.86 9.67 -32.77
CA VAL A 44 -16.23 9.18 -32.97
C VAL A 44 -16.43 8.59 -34.37
N GLU A 45 -15.92 9.25 -35.42
CA GLU A 45 -16.00 8.73 -36.80
C GLU A 45 -15.21 7.41 -36.96
N ALA A 46 -14.04 7.30 -36.30
CA ALA A 46 -13.27 6.06 -36.22
C ALA A 46 -14.01 4.96 -35.43
N ALA A 47 -14.68 5.30 -34.33
CA ALA A 47 -15.49 4.37 -33.55
C ALA A 47 -16.74 3.87 -34.31
N GLN A 48 -17.38 4.74 -35.10
CA GLN A 48 -18.55 4.41 -35.92
C GLN A 48 -18.18 3.56 -37.15
N GLN A 49 -17.01 3.77 -37.77
CA GLN A 49 -16.52 2.90 -38.85
C GLN A 49 -15.97 1.54 -38.36
N ALA A 50 -15.58 1.42 -37.08
CA ALA A 50 -14.99 0.22 -36.51
C ALA A 50 -15.96 -0.97 -36.28
N THR A 51 -17.22 -0.88 -36.71
CA THR A 51 -18.17 -2.03 -36.68
C THR A 51 -18.13 -2.92 -37.92
N ALA A 52 -17.24 -2.69 -38.89
CA ALA A 52 -17.12 -3.58 -40.06
C ALA A 52 -15.85 -4.44 -40.10
N ASP A 53 -14.64 -3.95 -39.79
CA ASP A 53 -13.39 -4.71 -40.06
C ASP A 53 -12.27 -4.65 -38.98
N GLY A 54 -12.55 -4.13 -37.79
CA GLY A 54 -11.76 -4.47 -36.58
C GLY A 54 -10.31 -3.97 -36.45
N ARG A 55 -9.94 -2.81 -37.03
CA ARG A 55 -8.85 -1.90 -36.56
C ARG A 55 -8.69 -0.67 -37.50
N LYS A 56 -8.44 0.52 -36.96
CA LYS A 56 -7.99 1.73 -37.70
C LYS A 56 -7.04 2.58 -36.86
N THR A 57 -6.02 3.14 -37.49
CA THR A 57 -5.09 4.13 -36.93
C THR A 57 -5.35 5.48 -37.61
N LEU A 58 -5.53 6.55 -36.83
CA LEU A 58 -5.75 7.92 -37.35
C LEU A 58 -4.42 8.65 -37.51
N MET A 59 -4.30 9.50 -38.53
CA MET A 59 -3.08 10.26 -38.85
C MET A 59 -3.39 11.77 -38.87
N ALA A 60 -2.35 12.60 -38.72
CA ALA A 60 -2.50 14.06 -38.55
C ALA A 60 -3.29 14.78 -39.67
N GLY A 61 -3.39 14.21 -40.87
CA GLY A 61 -4.14 14.79 -42.00
C GLY A 61 -5.67 14.71 -41.88
N ASP A 62 -6.20 13.94 -40.94
CA ASP A 62 -7.65 13.74 -40.80
C ASP A 62 -8.35 14.99 -40.17
N PHE A 63 -7.58 15.92 -39.61
CA PHE A 63 -8.04 17.03 -38.76
C PHE A 63 -8.29 18.37 -39.50
N GLU A 64 -8.45 18.40 -40.83
CA GLU A 64 -8.70 19.65 -41.61
C GLU A 64 -10.04 19.64 -42.39
N GLY A 65 -10.88 20.69 -42.26
CA GLY A 65 -12.24 20.74 -42.85
C GLY A 65 -13.31 21.59 -42.12
N ASP A 66 -14.04 22.39 -42.88
CA ASP A 66 -14.65 23.69 -42.56
C ASP A 66 -16.04 23.65 -41.87
N GLY A 67 -16.22 24.56 -40.90
CA GLY A 67 -17.45 25.31 -40.53
C GLY A 67 -18.83 24.63 -40.45
N ARG A 68 -19.41 24.56 -39.24
CA ARG A 68 -20.68 25.22 -38.79
C ARG A 68 -21.20 24.61 -37.48
N THR A 69 -21.72 25.48 -36.61
CA THR A 69 -22.17 25.21 -35.24
C THR A 69 -23.65 24.90 -35.21
N GLU A 70 -24.05 23.70 -34.76
CA GLU A 70 -25.39 23.44 -34.20
C GLU A 70 -25.25 22.55 -32.96
N ALA A 71 -26.11 22.81 -31.96
CA ALA A 71 -26.03 22.28 -30.61
C ALA A 71 -26.13 20.75 -30.57
N LEU A 72 -25.31 20.11 -29.73
CA LEU A 72 -25.26 18.66 -29.56
C LEU A 72 -25.70 18.26 -28.14
N GLU A 73 -26.79 17.51 -28.04
CA GLU A 73 -27.09 16.69 -26.86
C GLU A 73 -26.33 15.36 -26.99
N LEU A 74 -25.60 14.98 -25.93
CA LEU A 74 -24.83 13.74 -25.86
C LEU A 74 -25.67 12.63 -25.21
N PRO A 75 -25.86 11.47 -25.85
CA PRO A 75 -26.38 10.29 -25.18
C PRO A 75 -25.27 9.65 -24.32
N ILE A 76 -25.59 9.43 -23.05
CA ILE A 76 -24.75 8.76 -22.05
C ILE A 76 -24.49 7.32 -22.51
N ALA A 77 -23.22 6.95 -22.73
CA ALA A 77 -22.79 5.57 -22.93
C ALA A 77 -22.38 4.94 -21.58
N PRO A 78 -22.58 3.62 -21.37
CA PRO A 78 -22.33 2.98 -20.08
C PRO A 78 -20.83 2.88 -19.79
N VAL A 79 -20.45 3.25 -18.58
CA VAL A 79 -19.11 3.25 -17.99
C VAL A 79 -18.54 1.83 -17.99
N ASP A 80 -17.39 1.59 -18.64
CA ASP A 80 -16.55 0.37 -18.48
C ASP A 80 -15.20 0.39 -19.28
N ARG A 81 -14.68 1.56 -19.72
CA ARG A 81 -13.37 1.65 -20.41
C ARG A 81 -12.63 2.93 -20.04
N ILE A 82 -11.42 2.80 -19.47
CA ILE A 82 -10.47 3.91 -19.30
C ILE A 82 -9.68 4.02 -20.60
N ALA A 83 -9.65 5.21 -21.21
CA ALA A 83 -8.77 5.54 -22.32
C ALA A 83 -7.76 6.56 -21.82
N ARG A 84 -6.47 6.21 -21.80
CA ARG A 84 -5.38 7.15 -21.52
C ARG A 84 -4.95 7.80 -22.84
N LEU A 85 -4.90 9.13 -22.86
CA LEU A 85 -4.49 9.93 -24.02
C LEU A 85 -3.14 10.56 -23.71
N ASP A 86 -2.06 9.96 -24.19
CA ASP A 86 -0.73 10.61 -24.18
C ASP A 86 -0.56 11.44 -25.45
N ILE A 87 -0.04 12.67 -25.29
CA ILE A 87 0.34 13.56 -26.39
C ILE A 87 1.79 13.97 -26.14
N ASP A 88 2.73 13.41 -26.90
CA ASP A 88 4.12 13.84 -26.88
C ASP A 88 4.37 15.11 -27.71
N ASP A 89 5.58 15.66 -27.65
CA ASP A 89 6.05 16.84 -28.41
C ASP A 89 5.98 16.68 -29.94
N ARG A 90 5.51 15.53 -30.44
CA ARG A 90 5.31 15.20 -31.86
C ARG A 90 3.87 14.80 -32.18
N TYR A 91 2.92 15.03 -31.28
CA TYR A 91 1.50 14.69 -31.44
C TYR A 91 1.25 13.20 -31.72
N ARG A 92 2.03 12.30 -31.12
CA ARG A 92 1.69 10.87 -31.14
C ARG A 92 0.64 10.54 -30.09
N VAL A 93 -0.42 9.86 -30.53
CA VAL A 93 -1.46 9.30 -29.68
C VAL A 93 -1.26 7.79 -29.59
N SER A 94 -0.93 7.28 -28.41
CA SER A 94 -0.93 5.85 -28.10
C SER A 94 -2.16 5.51 -27.26
N MET A 95 -2.98 4.58 -27.76
CA MET A 95 -4.09 3.99 -27.00
C MET A 95 -3.68 2.59 -26.58
N ASP A 96 -3.60 2.34 -25.28
CA ASP A 96 -3.44 0.99 -24.75
C ASP A 96 -4.79 0.42 -24.32
N ALA A 97 -5.09 -0.80 -24.75
CA ALA A 97 -6.37 -1.45 -24.53
C ALA A 97 -6.16 -2.69 -23.67
N ARG A 98 -6.12 -2.51 -22.34
CA ARG A 98 -6.12 -3.65 -21.41
C ARG A 98 -7.44 -4.41 -21.53
N ARG A 99 -7.35 -5.73 -21.80
CA ARG A 99 -8.52 -6.62 -21.78
C ARG A 99 -8.89 -6.91 -20.34
N ARG A 100 -10.02 -6.36 -19.87
CA ARG A 100 -10.74 -6.88 -18.69
C ARG A 100 -10.89 -8.40 -18.87
N ARG A 101 -10.24 -9.22 -18.03
CA ARG A 101 -10.59 -10.65 -17.95
C ARG A 101 -12.06 -10.71 -17.54
N ARG A 102 -12.84 -11.45 -18.31
CA ARG A 102 -14.30 -11.36 -18.35
C ARG A 102 -14.91 -12.00 -17.09
N GLY A 103 -15.01 -11.24 -16.01
CA GLY A 103 -15.86 -11.56 -14.85
C GLY A 103 -17.34 -11.52 -15.27
N ARG A 104 -18.10 -12.53 -14.83
CA ARG A 104 -19.51 -12.74 -15.20
C ARG A 104 -20.39 -11.53 -14.89
N ARG A 105 -21.34 -11.26 -15.79
CA ARG A 105 -22.45 -10.28 -15.64
C ARG A 105 -23.00 -10.28 -14.22
N GLY A 106 -22.94 -9.11 -13.58
CA GLY A 106 -23.53 -8.83 -12.27
C GLY A 106 -25.00 -9.23 -12.22
N VAL A 107 -25.28 -10.18 -11.34
CA VAL A 107 -26.54 -10.17 -10.59
C VAL A 107 -26.39 -9.00 -9.62
N LEU A 108 -27.39 -8.12 -9.50
CA LEU A 108 -27.51 -7.22 -8.35
C LEU A 108 -27.55 -8.11 -7.10
N ARG A 109 -26.37 -8.38 -6.53
CA ARG A 109 -26.22 -8.97 -5.21
C ARG A 109 -26.35 -7.80 -4.25
N THR A 110 -27.29 -7.93 -3.33
CA THR A 110 -27.37 -7.13 -2.10
C THR A 110 -25.96 -6.95 -1.54
N ARG A 111 -25.56 -5.69 -1.24
CA ARG A 111 -24.32 -5.36 -0.51
C ARG A 111 -24.11 -6.37 0.61
N THR A 112 -23.25 -7.35 0.40
CA THR A 112 -22.81 -8.22 1.47
C THR A 112 -21.85 -7.37 2.26
N ALA A 113 -22.04 -7.25 3.58
CA ALA A 113 -21.08 -6.53 4.41
C ALA A 113 -19.68 -7.10 4.13
N LEU A 114 -18.75 -6.23 3.76
CA LEU A 114 -17.33 -6.56 3.67
C LEU A 114 -16.89 -7.09 5.03
N ARG A 115 -16.19 -8.22 5.05
CA ARG A 115 -15.76 -8.86 6.30
C ARG A 115 -14.25 -8.98 6.31
N MET A 116 -13.65 -8.67 7.45
CA MET A 116 -12.29 -9.14 7.66
C MET A 116 -12.30 -10.59 8.14
N ARG A 117 -11.28 -11.34 7.73
CA ARG A 117 -10.98 -12.65 8.27
C ARG A 117 -9.67 -12.60 9.02
N PHE A 118 -9.70 -12.98 10.28
CA PHE A 118 -8.54 -12.92 11.14
C PHE A 118 -7.87 -14.29 11.23
N ALA A 119 -6.62 -14.40 10.82
CA ALA A 119 -5.82 -15.56 11.19
C ALA A 119 -5.36 -15.40 12.63
N TYR A 120 -5.57 -16.44 13.44
CA TYR A 120 -5.18 -16.44 14.84
C TYR A 120 -4.85 -17.86 15.31
N ARG A 121 -3.71 -18.03 15.99
CA ARG A 121 -3.33 -19.31 16.60
C ARG A 121 -2.93 -19.11 18.06
N ASP A 122 -3.45 -19.97 18.94
CA ASP A 122 -3.17 -19.91 20.38
C ASP A 122 -1.67 -20.12 20.69
N VAL A 123 -0.94 -20.87 19.85
CA VAL A 123 0.52 -21.12 20.01
C VAL A 123 1.35 -19.83 20.04
N CYS A 124 0.90 -18.75 19.40
CA CYS A 124 1.56 -17.45 19.45
C CYS A 124 1.54 -16.82 20.87
N LEU A 125 0.68 -17.31 21.77
CA LEU A 125 0.66 -16.92 23.19
C LEU A 125 1.75 -17.61 24.02
N ASP A 126 2.34 -18.70 23.52
CA ASP A 126 3.33 -19.49 24.25
C ASP A 126 4.74 -18.91 24.14
N HIS A 127 4.97 -17.97 23.21
CA HIS A 127 6.17 -17.12 23.16
C HIS A 127 6.20 -16.15 24.36
N ASP A 128 6.43 -16.61 25.58
CA ASP A 128 6.41 -15.75 26.77
C ASP A 128 7.75 -15.03 26.99
N THR A 129 7.81 -13.76 26.59
CA THR A 129 8.95 -12.84 26.74
C THR A 129 9.13 -12.32 28.18
N GLY A 130 8.22 -12.68 29.09
CA GLY A 130 8.26 -12.30 30.49
C GLY A 130 7.48 -11.03 30.83
N SER A 131 7.23 -10.83 32.12
CA SER A 131 6.24 -9.86 32.64
C SER A 131 6.56 -8.37 32.42
N ARG A 132 7.79 -8.03 32.04
CA ARG A 132 8.23 -6.63 31.83
C ARG A 132 8.39 -6.26 30.36
N HIS A 133 8.35 -7.24 29.48
CA HIS A 133 8.58 -7.01 28.07
C HIS A 133 7.35 -6.32 27.43
N PRO A 134 7.53 -5.29 26.59
CA PRO A 134 6.41 -4.64 25.91
C PRO A 134 5.74 -5.60 24.92
N GLU A 135 6.51 -6.30 24.10
CA GLU A 135 6.06 -7.37 23.21
C GLU A 135 5.69 -8.58 24.07
N ARG A 136 4.39 -8.83 24.32
CA ARG A 136 3.90 -9.86 25.26
C ARG A 136 2.59 -10.50 24.81
N PRO A 137 2.24 -11.73 25.27
CA PRO A 137 1.03 -12.44 24.85
C PRO A 137 -0.29 -11.67 25.06
N ASP A 138 -0.31 -10.74 26.02
CA ASP A 138 -1.49 -9.91 26.31
C ASP A 138 -1.89 -8.99 25.16
N ARG A 139 -0.98 -8.67 24.22
CA ARG A 139 -1.29 -7.93 22.98
C ARG A 139 -2.40 -8.65 22.20
N LEU A 140 -2.18 -9.93 21.89
CA LEU A 140 -3.16 -10.76 21.20
C LEU A 140 -4.43 -11.00 22.03
N ARG A 141 -4.32 -11.17 23.34
CA ARG A 141 -5.49 -11.33 24.23
C ARG A 141 -6.37 -10.07 24.26
N ALA A 142 -5.76 -8.89 24.25
CA ALA A 142 -6.46 -7.62 24.23
C ALA A 142 -7.22 -7.44 22.91
N ILE A 143 -6.55 -7.68 21.76
CA ILE A 143 -7.17 -7.64 20.44
C ILE A 143 -8.37 -8.59 20.36
N ARG A 144 -8.20 -9.86 20.75
CA ARG A 144 -9.30 -10.83 20.73
C ARG A 144 -10.47 -10.41 21.61
N ARG A 145 -10.20 -9.82 22.78
CA ARG A 145 -11.26 -9.30 23.66
C ARG A 145 -12.03 -8.16 22.99
N ALA A 146 -11.36 -7.23 22.31
CA ALA A 146 -12.02 -6.15 21.60
C ALA A 146 -12.85 -6.68 20.41
N LEU A 147 -12.24 -7.51 19.55
CA LEU A 147 -12.90 -8.10 18.38
C LEU A 147 -14.09 -9.00 18.75
N SER A 148 -14.08 -9.67 19.93
CA SER A 148 -15.23 -10.47 20.39
C SER A 148 -16.53 -9.66 20.58
N ARG A 149 -16.42 -8.33 20.65
CA ARG A 149 -17.56 -7.40 20.76
C ARG A 149 -18.00 -6.83 19.41
N GLN A 150 -17.25 -7.11 18.35
CA GLN A 150 -17.51 -6.65 16.99
C GLN A 150 -18.36 -7.65 16.21
N HIS A 151 -19.11 -7.15 15.23
CA HIS A 151 -19.83 -7.98 14.29
C HIS A 151 -18.95 -8.32 13.08
N GLY A 152 -19.22 -9.44 12.41
CA GLY A 152 -18.54 -9.80 11.16
C GLY A 152 -17.08 -10.24 11.34
N VAL A 153 -16.65 -10.56 12.57
CA VAL A 153 -15.33 -11.12 12.86
C VAL A 153 -15.39 -12.64 12.71
N GLU A 154 -14.60 -13.18 11.79
CA GLU A 154 -14.38 -14.63 11.65
C GLU A 154 -12.90 -14.94 11.85
N TYR A 155 -12.61 -16.02 12.57
CA TYR A 155 -11.26 -16.48 12.82
C TYR A 155 -10.94 -17.73 12.00
N GLU A 156 -9.77 -17.75 11.37
CA GLU A 156 -9.18 -18.92 10.73
C GLU A 156 -7.89 -19.32 11.45
N GLN A 157 -7.56 -20.61 11.43
CA GLN A 157 -6.34 -21.16 12.00
C GLN A 157 -5.53 -21.82 10.87
N PRO A 158 -4.91 -21.03 9.97
CA PRO A 158 -4.10 -21.60 8.89
C PRO A 158 -2.90 -22.34 9.48
N ASP A 159 -2.31 -23.26 8.71
CA ASP A 159 -1.14 -24.01 9.16
C ASP A 159 0.06 -23.09 9.43
N ALA A 160 0.97 -23.53 10.30
CA ALA A 160 2.25 -22.85 10.48
C ALA A 160 3.07 -22.95 9.19
N ALA A 161 3.92 -21.95 8.93
CA ALA A 161 4.84 -21.99 7.81
C ALA A 161 5.75 -23.23 7.94
N ALA A 162 6.01 -23.88 6.81
CA ALA A 162 7.10 -24.83 6.74
C ALA A 162 8.44 -24.06 6.89
N PRO A 163 9.47 -24.63 7.54
CA PRO A 163 10.77 -23.97 7.64
C PRO A 163 11.33 -23.55 6.28
N GLU A 164 11.04 -24.31 5.23
CA GLU A 164 11.44 -24.01 3.85
C GLU A 164 10.77 -22.75 3.31
N THR A 165 9.54 -22.43 3.73
CA THR A 165 8.85 -21.18 3.38
C THR A 165 9.54 -19.98 4.00
N VAL A 166 10.02 -20.12 5.24
CA VAL A 166 10.80 -19.07 5.92
C VAL A 166 12.20 -18.93 5.29
N ALA A 167 12.84 -20.05 4.96
CA ALA A 167 14.14 -20.08 4.29
C ALA A 167 14.12 -19.62 2.81
N ALA A 168 12.93 -19.38 2.24
CA ALA A 168 12.80 -18.70 0.95
C ALA A 168 13.03 -17.18 1.05
N VAL A 169 12.99 -16.65 2.28
CA VAL A 169 13.14 -15.22 2.61
C VAL A 169 14.42 -14.96 3.40
N HIS A 170 14.81 -15.89 4.25
CA HIS A 170 15.95 -15.77 5.14
C HIS A 170 17.08 -16.74 4.78
N ASP A 171 18.28 -16.43 5.26
CA ASP A 171 19.40 -17.36 5.21
C ASP A 171 19.07 -18.67 5.94
N SER A 172 19.35 -19.80 5.30
CA SER A 172 19.02 -21.11 5.88
C SER A 172 19.83 -21.42 7.14
N GLU A 173 21.06 -20.93 7.26
CA GLU A 173 21.88 -21.12 8.46
C GLU A 173 21.32 -20.29 9.63
N TYR A 174 20.80 -19.09 9.35
CA TYR A 174 20.09 -18.28 10.34
C TYR A 174 18.81 -18.96 10.83
N VAL A 175 17.98 -19.50 9.93
CA VAL A 175 16.75 -20.23 10.31
C VAL A 175 17.09 -21.44 11.21
N ASP A 176 18.16 -22.17 10.88
CA ASP A 176 18.64 -23.27 11.72
C ASP A 176 19.18 -22.78 13.07
N ALA A 177 19.88 -21.65 13.12
CA ALA A 177 20.38 -21.07 14.36
C ALA A 177 19.24 -20.66 15.31
N VAL A 178 18.17 -20.05 14.80
CA VAL A 178 16.98 -19.72 15.60
C VAL A 178 16.32 -20.99 16.15
N ARG A 179 16.22 -22.04 15.33
CA ARG A 179 15.68 -23.34 15.75
C ARG A 179 16.48 -23.95 16.89
N GLU A 180 17.80 -24.01 16.76
CA GLU A 180 18.71 -24.56 17.76
C GLU A 180 18.67 -23.73 19.05
N PHE A 181 18.68 -22.39 18.93
CA PHE A 181 18.59 -21.48 20.07
C PHE A 181 17.31 -21.69 20.89
N CYS A 182 16.16 -21.84 20.21
CA CYS A 182 14.90 -22.15 20.89
C CYS A 182 14.94 -23.56 21.52
N ALA A 183 15.45 -24.56 20.79
CA ALA A 183 15.54 -25.93 21.29
C ALA A 183 16.44 -26.07 22.54
N ASP A 184 17.44 -25.21 22.68
CA ASP A 184 18.31 -25.12 23.86
C ASP A 184 17.68 -24.32 25.03
N GLY A 185 16.43 -23.89 24.88
CA GLY A 185 15.62 -23.22 25.91
C GLY A 185 15.44 -21.71 25.70
N GLY A 186 16.05 -21.13 24.66
CA GLY A 186 16.01 -19.70 24.38
C GLY A 186 16.86 -18.84 25.32
N GLY A 187 16.45 -17.59 25.51
CA GLY A 187 17.18 -16.57 26.26
C GLY A 187 17.14 -15.21 25.56
N SER A 188 18.10 -14.34 25.86
CA SER A 188 18.34 -13.11 25.09
C SER A 188 19.05 -13.49 23.79
N TRP A 189 18.41 -13.24 22.65
CA TRP A 189 19.10 -13.25 21.35
C TRP A 189 19.99 -12.02 21.24
N ASP A 190 19.40 -10.85 21.49
CA ASP A 190 20.09 -9.58 21.63
C ASP A 190 19.61 -8.81 22.88
N ALA A 191 19.75 -7.48 22.90
CA ALA A 191 19.37 -6.65 24.04
C ALA A 191 17.87 -6.62 24.34
N ASP A 192 17.02 -6.84 23.33
CA ASP A 192 15.57 -6.65 23.44
C ASP A 192 14.74 -7.77 22.78
N THR A 193 15.36 -8.67 22.03
CA THR A 193 14.76 -9.83 21.38
C THR A 193 14.98 -11.07 22.24
N VAL A 194 13.90 -11.55 22.87
CA VAL A 194 13.92 -12.65 23.83
C VAL A 194 13.21 -13.87 23.25
N ALA A 195 13.84 -15.04 23.30
CA ALA A 195 13.21 -16.30 22.94
C ALA A 195 12.98 -17.21 24.16
N VAL A 196 12.03 -18.12 24.00
CA VAL A 196 11.80 -19.30 24.83
C VAL A 196 11.70 -20.52 23.92
N GLU A 197 11.65 -21.73 24.47
CA GLU A 197 11.50 -22.96 23.69
C GLU A 197 10.33 -22.90 22.70
N ALA A 198 9.19 -22.34 23.14
CA ALA A 198 7.99 -22.20 22.31
C ALA A 198 8.08 -21.09 21.24
N THR A 199 9.14 -20.26 21.21
CA THR A 199 9.29 -19.19 20.21
C THR A 199 9.35 -19.75 18.80
N TRP A 200 10.02 -20.89 18.58
CA TRP A 200 10.12 -21.51 17.26
C TRP A 200 8.74 -21.78 16.65
N ASP A 201 7.88 -22.50 17.38
CA ASP A 201 6.53 -22.84 16.91
C ASP A 201 5.65 -21.60 16.77
N ALA A 202 5.79 -20.62 17.67
CA ALA A 202 5.08 -19.35 17.59
C ALA A 202 5.49 -18.51 16.37
N ALA A 203 6.79 -18.45 16.05
CA ALA A 203 7.31 -17.71 14.91
C ALA A 203 6.89 -18.34 13.58
N LEU A 204 6.97 -19.66 13.44
CA LEU A 204 6.44 -20.37 12.25
C LEU A 204 4.92 -20.19 12.12
N ALA A 205 4.17 -20.19 13.23
CA ALA A 205 2.75 -19.90 13.22
C ALA A 205 2.46 -18.46 12.77
N SER A 206 3.22 -17.48 13.24
CA SER A 206 3.11 -16.07 12.83
C SER A 206 3.33 -15.91 11.32
N ALA A 207 4.42 -16.49 10.82
CA ALA A 207 4.79 -16.47 9.41
C ALA A 207 3.74 -17.19 8.53
N GLY A 208 3.23 -18.34 8.98
CA GLY A 208 2.18 -19.09 8.25
C GLY A 208 0.85 -18.35 8.16
N MET A 209 0.47 -17.63 9.22
CA MET A 209 -0.72 -16.76 9.19
C MET A 209 -0.54 -15.58 8.23
N ALA A 210 0.67 -15.03 8.11
CA ALA A 210 0.97 -13.95 7.16
C ALA A 210 0.96 -14.45 5.71
N ALA A 211 1.56 -15.61 5.42
CA ALA A 211 1.47 -16.27 4.12
C ALA A 211 0.01 -16.55 3.72
N TRP A 212 -0.79 -17.10 4.63
CA TRP A 212 -2.23 -17.29 4.40
C TRP A 212 -2.94 -15.99 4.06
N ALA A 213 -2.59 -14.87 4.71
CA ALA A 213 -3.23 -13.59 4.45
C ALA A 213 -2.93 -13.12 3.02
N ALA A 214 -1.68 -13.22 2.57
CA ALA A 214 -1.29 -12.88 1.21
C ALA A 214 -1.97 -13.76 0.15
N GLU A 215 -1.88 -15.08 0.30
CA GLU A 215 -2.50 -16.04 -0.64
C GLU A 215 -4.00 -15.84 -0.75
N ARG A 216 -4.67 -15.56 0.37
CA ARG A 216 -6.11 -15.35 0.41
C ARG A 216 -6.52 -14.04 -0.24
N ALA A 217 -5.79 -12.96 0.02
CA ALA A 217 -6.01 -11.66 -0.62
C ALA A 217 -5.82 -11.74 -2.15
N LEU A 218 -4.80 -12.49 -2.59
CA LEU A 218 -4.49 -12.68 -4.01
C LEU A 218 -5.52 -13.57 -4.73
N ALA A 219 -6.10 -14.55 -4.03
CA ALA A 219 -7.03 -15.51 -4.62
C ALA A 219 -8.43 -14.92 -4.94
N ASP A 220 -8.85 -13.89 -4.20
CA ASP A 220 -10.14 -13.22 -4.39
C ASP A 220 -9.96 -11.69 -4.36
N PRO A 221 -9.29 -11.09 -5.36
CA PRO A 221 -9.03 -9.66 -5.38
C PRO A 221 -10.30 -8.87 -5.67
N GLY A 222 -10.40 -7.68 -5.09
CA GLY A 222 -11.43 -6.70 -5.42
C GLY A 222 -12.16 -6.11 -4.21
N ALA A 223 -12.78 -4.95 -4.43
CA ALA A 223 -13.37 -4.12 -3.38
C ALA A 223 -14.58 -4.72 -2.64
N ASP A 224 -15.09 -5.88 -3.06
CA ASP A 224 -16.20 -6.63 -2.44
C ASP A 224 -15.74 -7.94 -1.75
N SER A 225 -14.42 -8.21 -1.71
CA SER A 225 -13.83 -9.43 -1.17
C SER A 225 -13.64 -9.38 0.35
N ASP A 226 -13.50 -10.57 0.96
CA ASP A 226 -13.13 -10.66 2.38
C ASP A 226 -11.65 -10.29 2.55
N THR A 227 -11.32 -9.36 3.45
CA THR A 227 -9.94 -8.89 3.66
C THR A 227 -9.25 -9.66 4.79
N PRO A 228 -8.16 -10.40 4.52
CA PRO A 228 -7.44 -11.14 5.55
C PRO A 228 -6.56 -10.24 6.43
N PHE A 229 -6.47 -10.58 7.72
CA PHE A 229 -5.57 -9.97 8.68
C PHE A 229 -4.90 -11.05 9.55
N SER A 230 -3.58 -11.20 9.44
CA SER A 230 -2.78 -12.05 10.31
C SER A 230 -2.56 -11.40 11.67
N LEU A 231 -3.11 -11.99 12.74
CA LEU A 231 -2.85 -11.59 14.14
C LEU A 231 -1.68 -12.40 14.71
N GLY A 232 -0.52 -12.25 14.08
CA GLY A 232 0.72 -12.93 14.39
C GLY A 232 1.46 -12.41 15.63
N ARG A 233 2.24 -13.30 16.24
CA ARG A 233 3.25 -12.98 17.26
C ARG A 233 4.28 -14.12 17.34
N PRO A 234 5.60 -13.86 17.37
CA PRO A 234 6.29 -12.55 17.35
C PRO A 234 6.04 -11.72 16.07
N PRO A 235 6.28 -10.38 16.11
CA PRO A 235 6.28 -9.52 14.92
C PRO A 235 7.44 -9.90 13.96
N GLY A 236 7.54 -9.22 12.82
CA GLY A 236 8.46 -9.62 11.75
C GLY A 236 9.30 -8.54 11.10
N HIS A 237 8.84 -7.29 10.99
CA HIS A 237 9.46 -6.31 10.07
C HIS A 237 10.92 -5.90 10.40
N HIS A 238 11.43 -6.23 11.59
CA HIS A 238 12.85 -6.03 11.96
C HIS A 238 13.76 -7.22 11.69
N ALA A 239 13.21 -8.41 11.38
CA ALA A 239 14.03 -9.58 11.07
C ALA A 239 14.69 -9.41 9.70
N GLU A 240 16.01 -9.23 9.70
CA GLU A 240 16.85 -9.11 8.49
C GLU A 240 17.01 -10.46 7.80
N TYR A 241 17.66 -10.48 6.64
CA TYR A 241 17.91 -11.72 5.89
C TYR A 241 18.58 -12.80 6.76
N ASP A 242 19.52 -12.42 7.64
CA ASP A 242 20.31 -13.35 8.46
C ASP A 242 20.38 -13.02 9.96
N ASP A 243 19.50 -12.15 10.49
CA ASP A 243 19.47 -11.82 11.92
C ASP A 243 18.06 -11.57 12.50
N ALA A 244 17.92 -11.86 13.80
CA ALA A 244 16.75 -11.54 14.62
C ALA A 244 17.05 -10.27 15.44
N MET A 245 16.15 -9.29 15.41
CA MET A 245 16.27 -8.08 16.22
C MET A 245 14.91 -7.39 16.38
N GLY A 246 14.80 -6.41 17.28
CA GLY A 246 13.59 -5.62 17.45
C GLY A 246 12.35 -6.48 17.71
N PHE A 247 12.50 -7.52 18.54
CA PHE A 247 11.46 -8.51 18.86
C PHE A 247 11.09 -9.49 17.74
N CYS A 248 11.69 -9.37 16.56
CA CYS A 248 11.33 -10.11 15.35
C CYS A 248 12.30 -11.27 15.11
N PHE A 249 11.76 -12.45 14.78
CA PHE A 249 12.56 -13.63 14.43
C PHE A 249 12.43 -13.99 12.94
N PHE A 250 11.21 -13.97 12.39
CA PHE A 250 11.01 -14.17 10.96
C PHE A 250 10.20 -13.01 10.41
N ASN A 251 10.57 -12.54 9.23
CA ASN A 251 9.92 -11.42 8.60
C ASN A 251 8.58 -11.87 7.99
N ASN A 252 7.52 -11.74 8.79
CA ASN A 252 6.19 -12.20 8.44
C ASN A 252 5.65 -11.52 7.16
N ALA A 253 5.90 -10.22 6.98
CA ALA A 253 5.49 -9.47 5.80
C ALA A 253 6.27 -9.92 4.55
N ALA A 254 7.57 -10.18 4.68
CA ALA A 254 8.36 -10.71 3.59
C ALA A 254 7.99 -12.16 3.23
N VAL A 255 7.72 -13.01 4.21
CA VAL A 255 7.17 -14.37 3.98
C VAL A 255 5.83 -14.29 3.25
N ALA A 256 4.97 -13.34 3.62
CA ALA A 256 3.69 -13.11 2.95
C ALA A 256 3.88 -12.66 1.48
N ALA A 257 4.77 -11.70 1.23
CA ALA A 257 5.08 -11.25 -0.12
C ALA A 257 5.68 -12.37 -0.99
N GLN A 258 6.63 -13.13 -0.45
CA GLN A 258 7.25 -14.27 -1.14
C GLN A 258 6.22 -15.36 -1.48
N ALA A 259 5.30 -15.68 -0.56
CA ALA A 259 4.20 -16.61 -0.82
C ALA A 259 3.26 -16.12 -1.93
N ALA A 260 2.95 -14.83 -2.00
CA ALA A 260 2.15 -14.26 -3.09
C ALA A 260 2.84 -14.37 -4.46
N LEU A 261 4.15 -14.08 -4.52
CA LEU A 261 4.94 -14.21 -5.75
C LEU A 261 4.96 -15.68 -6.22
N GLU A 262 5.13 -16.62 -5.31
CA GLU A 262 5.07 -18.06 -5.60
C GLU A 262 3.67 -18.53 -6.03
N ALA A 263 2.62 -17.89 -5.50
CA ALA A 263 1.23 -18.09 -5.92
C ALA A 263 0.88 -17.42 -7.26
N GLY A 264 1.81 -16.66 -7.85
CA GLY A 264 1.72 -16.11 -9.19
C GLY A 264 1.38 -14.61 -9.27
N ALA A 265 1.58 -13.85 -8.19
CA ALA A 265 1.66 -12.39 -8.29
C ALA A 265 2.91 -11.99 -9.09
N ASP A 266 2.78 -11.00 -9.97
CA ASP A 266 3.92 -10.42 -10.68
C ASP A 266 4.60 -9.35 -9.81
N ARG A 267 3.83 -8.58 -9.03
CA ARG A 267 4.33 -7.51 -8.15
C ARG A 267 3.54 -7.42 -6.84
N VAL A 268 4.25 -7.23 -5.74
CA VAL A 268 3.66 -6.98 -4.40
C VAL A 268 4.09 -5.60 -3.91
N ALA A 269 3.20 -4.87 -3.27
CA ALA A 269 3.55 -3.66 -2.51
C ALA A 269 3.36 -3.92 -1.02
N VAL A 270 4.30 -3.47 -0.20
CA VAL A 270 4.21 -3.49 1.26
C VAL A 270 4.21 -2.05 1.76
N LEU A 271 3.13 -1.64 2.42
CA LEU A 271 3.06 -0.41 3.20
C LEU A 271 3.31 -0.74 4.67
N ASP A 272 4.36 -0.17 5.25
CA ASP A 272 4.68 -0.28 6.67
C ASP A 272 4.36 1.04 7.38
N TRP A 273 3.38 0.98 8.27
CA TRP A 273 2.97 2.12 9.11
C TRP A 273 3.32 1.92 10.59
N ASP A 274 4.09 0.87 10.92
CA ASP A 274 4.68 0.75 12.25
C ASP A 274 5.57 1.98 12.51
N VAL A 275 5.64 2.41 13.77
CA VAL A 275 6.40 3.63 14.08
C VAL A 275 7.91 3.46 13.89
N HIS A 276 8.40 2.22 13.86
CA HIS A 276 9.79 1.91 13.58
C HIS A 276 9.96 1.58 12.10
N HIS A 277 11.10 1.98 11.55
CA HIS A 277 11.46 1.51 10.21
C HIS A 277 11.62 -0.01 10.22
N GLY A 278 10.90 -0.71 9.35
CA GLY A 278 11.02 -2.15 9.12
C GLY A 278 12.29 -2.49 8.35
N ASN A 279 13.45 -2.27 8.98
CA ASN A 279 14.78 -2.50 8.39
C ASN A 279 14.96 -3.90 7.83
N GLY A 280 14.34 -4.91 8.45
CA GLY A 280 14.39 -6.29 7.96
C GLY A 280 13.62 -6.47 6.66
N THR A 281 12.47 -5.82 6.52
CA THR A 281 11.68 -5.87 5.27
C THR A 281 12.42 -5.14 4.15
N GLN A 282 13.02 -3.99 4.45
CA GLN A 282 13.86 -3.28 3.51
C GLN A 282 15.06 -4.14 3.08
N ASP A 283 15.80 -4.73 4.02
CA ASP A 283 16.99 -5.55 3.77
C ASP A 283 16.69 -6.73 2.82
N VAL A 284 15.64 -7.50 3.11
CA VAL A 284 15.23 -8.67 2.32
C VAL A 284 14.93 -8.34 0.86
N PHE A 285 14.37 -7.16 0.58
CA PHE A 285 13.93 -6.77 -0.77
C PHE A 285 14.81 -5.70 -1.41
N TYR A 286 15.92 -5.30 -0.77
CA TYR A 286 16.64 -4.08 -1.17
C TYR A 286 17.18 -4.11 -2.60
N ASP A 287 17.52 -5.30 -3.11
CA ASP A 287 18.01 -5.51 -4.48
C ASP A 287 16.95 -6.08 -5.45
N ARG A 288 15.70 -6.19 -4.99
CA ARG A 288 14.57 -6.82 -5.69
C ARG A 288 13.54 -5.81 -6.16
N GLY A 289 13.10 -5.95 -7.42
CA GLY A 289 12.07 -5.08 -8.03
C GLY A 289 10.67 -5.71 -8.14
N ASP A 290 10.50 -6.94 -7.65
CA ASP A 290 9.21 -7.65 -7.61
C ASP A 290 8.40 -7.32 -6.34
N VAL A 291 9.02 -6.64 -5.38
CA VAL A 291 8.38 -6.09 -4.18
C VAL A 291 8.73 -4.60 -4.05
N PHE A 292 7.72 -3.76 -3.89
CA PHE A 292 7.91 -2.36 -3.52
C PHE A 292 7.68 -2.19 -2.01
N TYR A 293 8.62 -1.59 -1.28
CA TYR A 293 8.52 -1.33 0.15
C TYR A 293 8.38 0.17 0.42
N GLY A 294 7.26 0.57 1.04
CA GLY A 294 7.03 1.94 1.52
C GLY A 294 6.92 1.97 3.03
N SER A 295 7.71 2.78 3.72
CA SER A 295 7.68 2.91 5.18
C SER A 295 7.50 4.36 5.63
N VAL A 296 6.57 4.59 6.56
CA VAL A 296 6.49 5.83 7.35
C VAL A 296 6.80 5.52 8.80
N HIS A 297 7.80 6.20 9.35
CA HIS A 297 8.34 5.88 10.69
C HIS A 297 8.88 7.11 11.40
N GLU A 298 9.11 7.02 12.72
CA GLU A 298 9.69 8.11 13.52
C GLU A 298 11.21 8.21 13.32
N GLN A 299 11.65 9.36 12.81
CA GLN A 299 13.06 9.67 12.63
C GLN A 299 13.79 9.67 13.98
N GLY A 300 14.91 8.95 14.04
CA GLY A 300 15.79 8.90 15.22
C GLY A 300 15.28 7.98 16.33
N LEU A 301 14.21 7.23 16.09
CA LEU A 301 13.83 6.07 16.90
C LEU A 301 14.63 4.84 16.44
N PHE A 302 14.66 3.79 17.28
CA PHE A 302 15.19 2.48 16.86
C PHE A 302 14.53 2.06 15.52
N PRO A 303 15.26 1.44 14.57
CA PRO A 303 16.65 0.99 14.62
C PRO A 303 17.69 2.04 14.18
N GLY A 304 17.26 3.22 13.75
CA GLY A 304 18.13 4.29 13.24
C GLY A 304 18.52 4.15 11.75
N THR A 305 17.78 3.34 10.99
CA THR A 305 17.86 3.21 9.52
C THR A 305 16.61 3.81 8.86
N GLY A 306 16.47 3.70 7.53
CA GLY A 306 15.29 4.21 6.81
C GLY A 306 15.46 5.64 6.33
N GLY A 307 16.68 6.03 5.95
CA GLY A 307 16.94 7.34 5.37
C GLY A 307 16.20 7.54 4.04
N ILE A 308 15.83 8.80 3.75
CA ILE A 308 15.15 9.19 2.50
C ILE A 308 15.92 8.73 1.24
N GLY A 309 17.26 8.79 1.28
CA GLY A 309 18.11 8.37 0.17
C GLY A 309 18.30 6.86 0.01
N GLU A 310 17.70 6.03 0.87
CA GLU A 310 17.76 4.57 0.79
C GLU A 310 16.63 4.05 -0.11
N THR A 311 16.76 4.21 -1.43
CA THR A 311 15.68 3.91 -2.39
C THR A 311 15.79 2.55 -3.08
N GLY A 312 16.67 1.69 -2.58
CA GLY A 312 17.01 0.38 -3.15
C GLY A 312 18.44 0.32 -3.66
N ALA A 313 18.94 -0.87 -3.95
CA ALA A 313 20.35 -1.06 -4.32
C ALA A 313 20.63 -0.57 -5.76
N ASP A 314 21.53 0.40 -5.89
CA ASP A 314 22.00 0.95 -7.18
C ASP A 314 22.41 -0.16 -8.17
N GLY A 315 21.89 -0.09 -9.40
CA GLY A 315 22.25 -1.01 -10.48
C GLY A 315 21.66 -2.42 -10.35
N THR A 316 20.69 -2.61 -9.44
CA THR A 316 19.93 -3.85 -9.28
C THR A 316 18.50 -3.68 -9.80
N ALA A 317 17.65 -4.71 -9.65
CA ALA A 317 16.23 -4.58 -9.98
C ALA A 317 15.46 -3.77 -8.90
N GLY A 318 16.02 -3.66 -7.69
CA GLY A 318 15.41 -2.93 -6.58
C GLY A 318 15.64 -1.43 -6.58
N GLU A 319 16.42 -0.87 -7.51
CA GLU A 319 16.61 0.58 -7.62
C GLU A 319 15.24 1.29 -7.82
N GLY A 320 14.88 2.15 -6.87
CA GLY A 320 13.57 2.84 -6.84
C GLY A 320 12.41 1.99 -6.29
N ALA A 321 12.68 0.79 -5.75
CA ALA A 321 11.67 -0.09 -5.17
C ALA A 321 11.44 0.14 -3.67
N THR A 322 12.19 1.06 -3.04
CA THR A 322 12.03 1.44 -1.64
C THR A 322 11.71 2.93 -1.51
N MET A 323 10.78 3.28 -0.64
CA MET A 323 10.42 4.66 -0.30
C MET A 323 10.29 4.83 1.21
N ASN A 324 11.15 5.66 1.79
CA ASN A 324 11.16 5.96 3.22
C ASN A 324 10.67 7.38 3.51
N VAL A 325 9.76 7.49 4.48
CA VAL A 325 9.23 8.75 5.01
C VAL A 325 9.56 8.82 6.52
N PRO A 326 10.78 9.26 6.90
CA PRO A 326 11.21 9.37 8.29
C PRO A 326 10.68 10.66 8.92
N TYR A 327 9.49 10.60 9.50
CA TYR A 327 8.84 11.77 10.07
C TYR A 327 9.45 12.23 11.40
N PRO A 328 9.47 13.56 11.65
CA PRO A 328 9.81 14.07 12.96
C PRO A 328 8.78 13.64 14.01
N SER A 329 9.23 13.51 15.26
CA SER A 329 8.34 13.19 16.39
C SER A 329 7.18 14.18 16.50
N GLY A 330 5.97 13.67 16.78
CA GLY A 330 4.78 14.49 17.01
C GLY A 330 3.80 14.53 15.84
N CYS A 331 4.18 13.99 14.67
CA CYS A 331 3.28 13.80 13.53
C CYS A 331 2.11 12.87 13.90
N GLY A 332 0.92 13.16 13.37
CA GLY A 332 -0.31 12.42 13.65
C GLY A 332 -1.15 12.22 12.40
N ASP A 333 -2.47 12.24 12.56
CA ASP A 333 -3.42 11.83 11.52
C ASP A 333 -3.25 12.59 10.20
N ALA A 334 -3.07 13.92 10.26
CA ALA A 334 -2.93 14.78 9.08
C ALA A 334 -1.65 14.46 8.29
N GLU A 335 -0.53 14.28 8.98
CA GLU A 335 0.75 13.97 8.36
C GLU A 335 0.78 12.56 7.75
N TYR A 336 0.23 11.56 8.45
CA TYR A 336 0.16 10.20 7.92
C TYR A 336 -0.79 10.11 6.71
N ALA A 337 -1.92 10.81 6.74
CA ALA A 337 -2.80 10.94 5.57
C ALA A 337 -2.07 11.62 4.40
N TYR A 338 -1.33 12.70 4.67
CA TYR A 338 -0.57 13.43 3.65
C TYR A 338 0.51 12.56 2.98
N ALA A 339 1.28 11.78 3.75
CA ALA A 339 2.27 10.84 3.19
C ALA A 339 1.60 9.79 2.31
N PHE A 340 0.46 9.24 2.75
CA PHE A 340 -0.28 8.28 1.93
C PHE A 340 -0.76 8.90 0.62
N GLU A 341 -1.42 10.05 0.67
CA GLU A 341 -2.06 10.67 -0.50
C GLU A 341 -1.04 11.25 -1.49
N THR A 342 0.11 11.73 -1.00
CA THR A 342 1.08 12.47 -1.81
C THR A 342 2.25 11.59 -2.27
N ALA A 343 2.65 10.60 -1.46
CA ALA A 343 3.80 9.74 -1.78
C ALA A 343 3.39 8.28 -2.06
N PHE A 344 2.85 7.57 -1.06
CA PHE A 344 2.64 6.13 -1.19
C PHE A 344 1.57 5.76 -2.21
N GLY A 345 0.43 6.44 -2.23
CA GLY A 345 -0.66 6.21 -3.18
C GLY A 345 -0.18 6.31 -4.63
N PRO A 346 0.40 7.45 -5.05
CA PRO A 346 0.99 7.59 -6.39
C PRO A 346 2.10 6.58 -6.70
N ALA A 347 2.93 6.23 -5.70
CA ALA A 347 3.94 5.19 -5.86
C ALA A 347 3.30 3.82 -6.14
N PHE A 348 2.27 3.43 -5.40
CA PHE A 348 1.55 2.18 -5.61
C PHE A 348 0.78 2.16 -6.93
N GLU A 349 0.21 3.28 -7.38
CA GLU A 349 -0.39 3.39 -8.72
C GLU A 349 0.64 3.14 -9.84
N ARG A 350 1.87 3.65 -9.67
CA ARG A 350 2.97 3.43 -10.60
C ARG A 350 3.47 1.98 -10.55
N VAL A 351 3.53 1.39 -9.36
CA VAL A 351 3.89 -0.02 -9.15
C VAL A 351 2.83 -0.95 -9.72
N ASP A 352 1.54 -0.59 -9.70
CA ASP A 352 0.42 -1.41 -10.21
C ASP A 352 0.50 -2.86 -9.66
N PRO A 353 0.52 -3.04 -8.31
CA PRO A 353 0.74 -4.34 -7.66
C PRO A 353 -0.49 -5.25 -7.78
N ASP A 354 -0.27 -6.56 -7.78
CA ASP A 354 -1.35 -7.55 -7.67
C ASP A 354 -1.84 -7.70 -6.22
N LEU A 355 -0.99 -7.33 -5.26
CA LEU A 355 -1.26 -7.41 -3.83
C LEU A 355 -0.64 -6.21 -3.09
N LEU A 356 -1.47 -5.52 -2.30
CA LEU A 356 -1.03 -4.59 -1.27
C LEU A 356 -1.07 -5.29 0.10
N LEU A 357 0.09 -5.42 0.73
CA LEU A 357 0.24 -5.85 2.12
C LEU A 357 0.45 -4.63 3.01
N VAL A 358 -0.15 -4.64 4.18
CA VAL A 358 0.07 -3.64 5.22
C VAL A 358 0.78 -4.30 6.41
N SER A 359 2.03 -3.90 6.65
CA SER A 359 2.73 -4.14 7.92
C SER A 359 2.12 -3.22 8.97
N ALA A 360 1.20 -3.78 9.74
CA ALA A 360 0.26 -3.06 10.57
C ALA A 360 0.75 -2.99 12.02
N GLY A 361 1.71 -2.12 12.29
CA GLY A 361 2.06 -1.66 13.63
C GLY A 361 1.05 -0.65 14.17
N PHE A 362 0.84 -0.61 15.48
CA PHE A 362 -0.08 0.35 16.12
C PHE A 362 0.58 1.16 17.23
N ASP A 363 1.91 1.19 17.25
CA ASP A 363 2.74 1.93 18.20
C ASP A 363 2.99 3.39 17.79
N ALA A 364 2.61 3.80 16.58
CA ALA A 364 2.51 5.22 16.24
C ALA A 364 1.32 5.92 16.95
N HIS A 365 0.50 5.16 17.68
CA HIS A 365 -0.65 5.71 18.39
C HIS A 365 -0.23 6.70 19.47
N GLU A 366 -0.92 7.84 19.60
CA GLU A 366 -0.70 8.89 20.61
C GLU A 366 -0.69 8.43 22.10
N ARG A 367 -1.15 7.21 22.38
CA ARG A 367 -1.24 6.61 23.72
C ARG A 367 -0.30 5.41 23.89
N ASP A 368 0.46 5.06 22.87
CA ASP A 368 1.44 4.00 22.95
C ASP A 368 2.67 4.44 23.78
N PRO A 369 3.22 3.57 24.64
CA PRO A 369 4.31 3.98 25.54
C PRO A 369 5.68 4.17 24.90
N ILE A 370 5.91 3.76 23.64
CA ILE A 370 7.27 3.71 23.07
C ILE A 370 7.55 4.69 21.93
N SER A 371 6.55 5.41 21.43
CA SER A 371 6.75 6.43 20.39
C SER A 371 6.37 7.83 20.86
N ARG A 372 6.64 8.82 20.01
CA ARG A 372 6.23 10.22 20.20
C ARG A 372 5.28 10.68 19.10
N MET A 373 4.89 9.77 18.22
CA MET A 373 3.86 10.00 17.22
C MET A 373 2.50 10.16 17.87
N ARG A 374 1.58 10.77 17.12
CA ARG A 374 0.26 11.20 17.61
C ARG A 374 -0.87 10.69 16.73
N VAL A 375 -0.70 9.53 16.12
CA VAL A 375 -1.76 8.90 15.33
C VAL A 375 -2.88 8.51 16.30
N SER A 376 -4.11 8.88 15.98
CA SER A 376 -5.28 8.52 16.75
C SER A 376 -5.85 7.17 16.28
N THR A 377 -6.80 6.63 17.03
CA THR A 377 -7.57 5.48 16.55
C THR A 377 -8.30 5.80 15.23
N GLU A 378 -8.78 7.04 15.03
CA GLU A 378 -9.39 7.48 13.76
C GLU A 378 -8.36 7.54 12.64
N GLY A 379 -7.12 7.99 12.92
CA GLY A 379 -6.03 8.00 11.95
C GLY A 379 -5.72 6.63 11.36
N PHE A 380 -5.63 5.58 12.18
CA PHE A 380 -5.50 4.21 11.67
C PHE A 380 -6.72 3.75 10.87
N GLY A 381 -7.91 4.20 11.26
CA GLY A 381 -9.13 4.00 10.47
C GLY A 381 -9.02 4.66 9.09
N LEU A 382 -8.52 5.89 9.03
CA LEU A 382 -8.33 6.66 7.79
C LEU A 382 -7.32 5.97 6.87
N LEU A 383 -6.14 5.60 7.39
CA LEU A 383 -5.14 4.85 6.63
C LEU A 383 -5.69 3.53 6.10
N THR A 384 -6.47 2.81 6.92
CA THR A 384 -7.16 1.58 6.49
C THR A 384 -8.12 1.85 5.33
N GLN A 385 -8.93 2.91 5.44
CA GLN A 385 -9.85 3.30 4.37
C GLN A 385 -9.09 3.60 3.08
N ARG A 386 -8.00 4.39 3.17
CA ARG A 386 -7.19 4.77 2.01
C ARG A 386 -6.54 3.55 1.35
N CYS A 387 -6.00 2.61 2.12
CA CYS A 387 -5.48 1.34 1.60
C CYS A 387 -6.56 0.51 0.89
N ARG A 388 -7.75 0.40 1.50
CA ARG A 388 -8.89 -0.34 0.91
C ARG A 388 -9.33 0.28 -0.41
N ASP A 389 -9.52 1.59 -0.42
CA ASP A 389 -10.05 2.30 -1.57
C ASP A 389 -9.03 2.24 -2.72
N LEU A 390 -7.74 2.46 -2.45
CA LEU A 390 -6.66 2.33 -3.42
C LEU A 390 -6.52 0.90 -3.97
N ALA A 391 -6.52 -0.13 -3.11
CA ALA A 391 -6.46 -1.52 -3.56
C ALA A 391 -7.66 -1.87 -4.48
N GLY A 392 -8.84 -1.33 -4.16
CA GLY A 392 -10.03 -1.47 -5.00
C GLY A 392 -9.91 -0.76 -6.35
N GLU A 393 -9.26 0.40 -6.42
CA GLU A 393 -9.00 1.14 -7.66
C GLU A 393 -7.97 0.45 -8.54
N LEU A 394 -6.98 -0.22 -7.94
CA LEU A 394 -5.92 -0.96 -8.62
C LEU A 394 -6.32 -2.40 -8.98
N ASP A 395 -7.52 -2.86 -8.61
CA ASP A 395 -7.93 -4.27 -8.68
C ASP A 395 -6.93 -5.22 -7.96
N ALA A 396 -6.23 -4.72 -6.93
CA ALA A 396 -5.25 -5.45 -6.14
C ALA A 396 -5.90 -6.22 -4.98
N GLY A 397 -5.31 -7.34 -4.57
CA GLY A 397 -5.57 -7.93 -3.27
C GLY A 397 -5.15 -6.99 -2.14
N LEU A 398 -5.79 -7.07 -0.98
CA LEU A 398 -5.39 -6.34 0.22
C LEU A 398 -5.27 -7.30 1.41
N GLY A 399 -4.16 -7.27 2.14
CA GLY A 399 -3.96 -8.06 3.35
C GLY A 399 -3.21 -7.29 4.43
N PHE A 400 -3.45 -7.63 5.69
CA PHE A 400 -2.81 -7.01 6.85
C PHE A 400 -1.98 -8.03 7.64
N VAL A 401 -0.82 -7.61 8.13
CA VAL A 401 0.07 -8.40 8.99
C VAL A 401 0.37 -7.59 10.26
N LEU A 402 0.03 -8.12 11.43
CA LEU A 402 0.23 -7.41 12.69
C LEU A 402 1.73 -7.31 13.03
N GLU A 403 2.23 -6.10 13.29
CA GLU A 403 3.60 -5.83 13.74
C GLU A 403 3.62 -5.38 15.22
N GLY A 404 4.00 -4.13 15.53
CA GLY A 404 4.11 -3.55 16.86
C GLY A 404 2.80 -3.06 17.50
N GLY A 405 2.91 -2.14 18.46
CA GLY A 405 1.81 -1.66 19.30
C GLY A 405 1.74 -2.35 20.68
N TYR A 406 1.94 -1.58 21.74
CA TYR A 406 2.27 -2.07 23.09
C TYR A 406 1.38 -1.47 24.18
N GLY A 407 0.70 -0.35 23.89
CA GLY A 407 -0.45 0.11 24.65
C GLY A 407 -1.65 -0.80 24.40
N LEU A 408 -1.91 -1.75 25.30
CA LEU A 408 -2.93 -2.81 25.07
C LEU A 408 -4.34 -2.27 24.75
N GLU A 409 -4.72 -1.13 25.34
CA GLU A 409 -6.02 -0.51 25.09
C GLU A 409 -6.06 0.12 23.70
N CYS A 410 -5.09 0.97 23.36
CA CYS A 410 -5.05 1.62 22.05
C CYS A 410 -4.80 0.64 20.90
N LEU A 411 -3.95 -0.38 21.10
CA LEU A 411 -3.77 -1.48 20.15
C LEU A 411 -5.11 -2.17 19.83
N ALA A 412 -5.85 -2.55 20.86
CA ALA A 412 -7.10 -3.28 20.69
C ALA A 412 -8.21 -2.39 20.07
N GLU A 413 -8.21 -1.10 20.39
CA GLU A 413 -9.10 -0.09 19.79
C GLU A 413 -8.77 0.15 18.32
N SER A 414 -7.49 0.28 17.95
CA SER A 414 -7.06 0.45 16.56
C SER A 414 -7.39 -0.76 15.69
N VAL A 415 -7.10 -1.98 16.14
CA VAL A 415 -7.48 -3.19 15.39
C VAL A 415 -9.00 -3.32 15.25
N ALA A 416 -9.77 -2.93 16.28
CA ALA A 416 -11.22 -2.87 16.18
C ALA A 416 -11.69 -1.79 15.18
N MET A 417 -11.02 -0.65 15.10
CA MET A 417 -11.30 0.38 14.10
C MET A 417 -11.08 -0.14 12.68
N VAL A 418 -9.98 -0.86 12.41
CA VAL A 418 -9.74 -1.50 11.10
C VAL A 418 -10.96 -2.36 10.71
N GLN A 419 -11.42 -3.25 11.61
CA GLN A 419 -12.63 -4.06 11.39
C GLN A 419 -13.87 -3.19 11.12
N GLU A 420 -14.07 -2.13 11.88
CA GLU A 420 -15.23 -1.26 11.74
C GLU A 420 -15.26 -0.53 10.38
N VAL A 421 -14.10 -0.14 9.84
CA VAL A 421 -13.98 0.44 8.50
C VAL A 421 -14.46 -0.54 7.43
N PHE A 422 -14.09 -1.82 7.53
CA PHE A 422 -14.63 -2.87 6.66
C PHE A 422 -16.12 -3.11 6.88
N MET A 423 -16.63 -2.92 8.10
CA MET A 423 -18.07 -2.95 8.38
C MET A 423 -18.83 -1.69 7.93
N GLY A 424 -18.14 -0.73 7.30
CA GLY A 424 -18.74 0.46 6.69
C GLY A 424 -18.62 1.75 7.52
N ARG A 425 -17.87 1.74 8.64
CA ARG A 425 -17.50 2.97 9.33
C ARG A 425 -16.74 3.89 8.37
N GLN A 426 -17.06 5.18 8.43
CA GLN A 426 -16.33 6.23 7.72
C GLN A 426 -15.47 6.94 8.77
N PRO A 427 -14.14 6.79 8.72
CA PRO A 427 -13.21 7.54 9.55
C PRO A 427 -13.41 9.05 9.40
N VAL A 428 -13.03 9.79 10.44
CA VAL A 428 -13.07 11.26 10.42
C VAL A 428 -11.80 11.80 9.78
N GLU A 429 -11.96 12.69 8.81
CA GLU A 429 -10.83 13.42 8.22
C GLU A 429 -10.24 14.41 9.25
N PRO A 430 -8.91 14.58 9.30
CA PRO A 430 -8.30 15.56 10.18
C PRO A 430 -8.70 16.99 9.78
N ASP A 431 -9.07 17.81 10.78
CA ASP A 431 -9.40 19.23 10.57
C ASP A 431 -8.17 20.13 10.34
N ALA A 432 -6.97 19.62 10.66
CA ALA A 432 -5.72 20.36 10.60
C ALA A 432 -4.92 19.99 9.35
N ASP A 433 -4.26 20.98 8.77
CA ASP A 433 -3.25 20.75 7.73
C ASP A 433 -2.02 20.06 8.33
N PRO A 434 -1.30 19.21 7.56
CA PRO A 434 -0.03 18.64 8.01
C PRO A 434 0.97 19.75 8.32
N ASN A 435 1.81 19.53 9.34
CA ASN A 435 2.86 20.48 9.67
C ASN A 435 3.91 20.62 8.54
N GLU A 436 4.56 21.80 8.47
CA GLU A 436 5.50 22.13 7.40
C GLU A 436 6.71 21.17 7.33
N ASP A 437 7.22 20.72 8.48
CA ASP A 437 8.37 19.80 8.54
C ASP A 437 8.02 18.43 7.93
N ALA A 438 6.80 17.93 8.17
CA ALA A 438 6.32 16.68 7.57
C ALA A 438 6.10 16.82 6.07
N VAL A 439 5.60 17.98 5.61
CA VAL A 439 5.48 18.26 4.18
C VAL A 439 6.84 18.24 3.50
N GLU A 440 7.85 18.90 4.09
CA GLU A 440 9.23 18.92 3.58
C GLU A 440 9.81 17.50 3.47
N VAL A 441 9.62 16.64 4.48
CA VAL A 441 10.07 15.24 4.45
C VAL A 441 9.44 14.46 3.28
N VAL A 442 8.14 14.66 3.01
CA VAL A 442 7.46 14.00 1.89
C VAL A 442 7.95 14.53 0.54
N GLU A 443 8.18 15.83 0.42
CA GLU A 443 8.76 16.43 -0.80
C GLU A 443 10.17 15.88 -1.06
N GLU A 444 11.02 15.80 -0.04
CA GLU A 444 12.36 15.18 -0.15
C GLU A 444 12.28 13.70 -0.54
N ALA A 445 11.33 12.95 0.03
CA ALA A 445 11.11 11.54 -0.32
C ALA A 445 10.66 11.34 -1.77
N LEU A 446 9.84 12.26 -2.31
CA LEU A 446 9.46 12.27 -3.71
C LEU A 446 10.64 12.58 -4.62
N GLU A 447 11.45 13.58 -4.28
CA GLU A 447 12.65 13.95 -5.04
C GLU A 447 13.68 12.79 -5.08
N ALA A 448 13.81 12.03 -4.00
CA ALA A 448 14.70 10.87 -3.95
C ALA A 448 14.22 9.69 -4.81
N ALA A 449 12.91 9.60 -5.09
CA ALA A 449 12.28 8.52 -5.84
C ALA A 449 12.11 8.80 -7.36
N GLU A 450 12.58 9.95 -7.84
CA GLU A 450 12.69 10.33 -9.26
C GLU A 450 14.03 9.90 -9.87
#